data_AF-A0A2M7GFB8-F1
#
_entry.id   AF-A0A2M7GFB8-F1
#
_cell.length_a   1.000
_cell.length_b   1.000
_cell.length_c   1.000
_cell.angle_alpha   90.00
_cell.angle_beta   90.00
_cell.angle_gamma   90.00
#
_symmetry.space_group_name_H-M   'P 1'
#
loop_
_entity.id
_entity.type
_entity.pdbx_description
1 polymer ?
#
loop_
_entity_poly.entity_id
_entity_poly.type
_entity_poly.pdbx_seq_one_letter_code
_entity_poly.pdbx_strand_id
1 'polypeptide(L)'
;VVLFDIVDGIPQGKALDIAESGPVEGFDSNMKGANSYAAIRGADVCIVTAGVARKPGMSRDDLIGINTSVMQSVGAGIKKYAPNAFVICITNPLDAMVQVLRDASGLPHRKVVGMAGVLDSARFRHFLAEEFKVSVEDVTAFVLGGHGDTMVPSVRYSTVAGIPVPDLIKMKWTTQANIDAIVQRTRMGGGEIVALLKTGSAFYAPASSAIQMAESYLKDKKRVLPCAAYLSGEYGVKGMYVGVPTVIGARGVERIVEIQLDADEKAMFKASVAAVKGLLAVTQRLMKKAAAAAKKAPAKKKAPAKKAAAKKPGARKAPAKKAAPAAAPATPDETKK
;
A
#
# COMPACT_ATOMS: atom_id res chain seq x y z
N VAL A 1 -8.33 7.55 -11.18
CA VAL A 1 -8.15 6.55 -10.09
C VAL A 1 -9.02 5.33 -10.37
N VAL A 2 -8.47 4.12 -10.23
CA VAL A 2 -9.26 2.88 -10.27
C VAL A 2 -9.19 2.22 -8.90
N LEU A 3 -10.34 2.05 -8.25
CA LEU A 3 -10.47 1.25 -7.04
C LEU A 3 -10.80 -0.18 -7.43
N PHE A 4 -9.99 -1.13 -6.97
CA PHE A 4 -10.21 -2.55 -7.21
C PHE A 4 -10.46 -3.27 -5.88
N ASP A 5 -11.50 -4.10 -5.84
CA ASP A 5 -11.73 -5.05 -4.74
C ASP A 5 -12.38 -6.32 -5.31
N ILE A 6 -12.31 -7.43 -4.58
CA ILE A 6 -13.05 -8.64 -4.92
C ILE A 6 -14.53 -8.55 -4.52
N VAL A 7 -14.87 -7.66 -3.58
CA VAL A 7 -16.24 -7.42 -3.13
C VAL A 7 -16.90 -6.41 -4.05
N ASP A 8 -17.94 -6.83 -4.77
CA ASP A 8 -18.72 -5.96 -5.64
C ASP A 8 -19.44 -4.85 -4.86
N GLY A 9 -19.66 -3.71 -5.50
CA GLY A 9 -20.33 -2.54 -4.93
C GLY A 9 -19.40 -1.62 -4.13
N ILE A 10 -18.53 -2.15 -3.26
CA ILE A 10 -17.65 -1.32 -2.41
C ILE A 10 -16.71 -0.41 -3.23
N PRO A 11 -15.91 -0.91 -4.19
CA PRO A 11 -15.02 -0.03 -4.94
C PRO A 11 -15.80 0.94 -5.86
N GLN A 12 -16.97 0.55 -6.36
CA GLN A 12 -17.82 1.41 -7.20
C GLN A 12 -18.43 2.55 -6.40
N GLY A 13 -19.04 2.23 -5.26
CA GLY A 13 -19.66 3.22 -4.37
C GLY A 13 -18.64 4.24 -3.89
N LYS A 14 -17.48 3.79 -3.39
CA LYS A 14 -16.42 4.71 -2.95
C LYS A 14 -15.84 5.54 -4.09
N ALA A 15 -15.69 4.98 -5.29
CA ALA A 15 -15.19 5.75 -6.43
C ALA A 15 -16.18 6.83 -6.88
N LEU A 16 -17.48 6.52 -6.86
CA LEU A 16 -18.53 7.47 -7.20
C LEU A 16 -18.63 8.58 -6.15
N ASP A 17 -18.67 8.21 -4.86
CA ASP A 17 -18.75 9.16 -3.73
C ASP A 17 -17.59 10.18 -3.76
N ILE A 18 -16.35 9.71 -3.97
CA ILE A 18 -15.21 10.63 -4.13
C ILE A 18 -15.36 11.49 -5.41
N ALA A 19 -15.82 10.92 -6.53
CA ALA A 19 -16.03 11.72 -7.74
C ALA A 19 -17.09 12.82 -7.56
N GLU A 20 -18.15 12.53 -6.78
CA GLU A 20 -19.21 13.48 -6.43
C GLU A 20 -18.72 14.62 -5.52
N SER A 21 -17.62 14.40 -4.77
CA SER A 21 -16.95 15.48 -4.02
C SER A 21 -16.11 16.41 -4.91
N GLY A 22 -15.79 16.00 -6.14
CA GLY A 22 -14.92 16.73 -7.07
C GLY A 22 -15.34 18.17 -7.35
N PRO A 23 -16.63 18.46 -7.64
CA PRO A 23 -17.11 19.83 -7.83
C PRO A 23 -16.94 20.74 -6.61
N VAL A 24 -16.93 20.18 -5.39
CA VAL A 24 -16.74 20.93 -4.15
C VAL A 24 -15.26 21.20 -3.90
N GLU A 25 -14.42 20.18 -4.08
CA GLU A 25 -12.97 20.23 -3.81
C GLU A 25 -12.15 20.82 -4.99
N GLY A 26 -12.78 20.99 -6.16
CA GLY A 26 -12.17 21.62 -7.34
C GLY A 26 -11.14 20.76 -8.08
N PHE A 27 -11.30 19.43 -8.09
CA PHE A 27 -10.43 18.54 -8.86
C PHE A 27 -11.12 17.91 -10.06
N ASP A 28 -10.36 17.77 -11.15
CA ASP A 28 -10.76 16.98 -12.32
C ASP A 28 -10.05 15.63 -12.28
N SER A 29 -10.80 14.55 -11.98
CA SER A 29 -10.24 13.21 -11.95
C SER A 29 -11.29 12.14 -12.24
N ASN A 30 -11.03 11.34 -13.28
CA ASN A 30 -11.85 10.17 -13.58
C ASN A 30 -11.66 9.10 -12.51
N MET A 31 -12.74 8.67 -11.86
CA MET A 31 -12.73 7.61 -10.85
C MET A 31 -13.64 6.46 -11.23
N LYS A 32 -13.20 5.23 -10.97
CA LYS A 32 -13.96 4.03 -11.29
C LYS A 32 -13.69 2.92 -10.28
N GLY A 33 -14.75 2.24 -9.85
CA GLY A 33 -14.64 0.96 -9.15
C GLY A 33 -14.66 -0.23 -10.10
N ALA A 34 -13.94 -1.29 -9.76
CA ALA A 34 -13.90 -2.52 -10.55
C ALA A 34 -13.62 -3.76 -9.70
N ASN A 35 -14.05 -4.92 -10.19
CA ASN A 35 -13.73 -6.23 -9.61
C ASN A 35 -12.92 -7.13 -10.56
N SER A 36 -12.42 -6.55 -11.67
CA SER A 36 -11.53 -7.23 -12.62
C SER A 36 -10.22 -6.46 -12.80
N TYR A 37 -9.09 -7.17 -12.75
CA TYR A 37 -7.77 -6.58 -12.99
C TYR A 37 -7.60 -5.96 -14.38
N ALA A 38 -8.47 -6.27 -15.36
CA ALA A 38 -8.42 -5.59 -16.65
C ALA A 38 -8.60 -4.06 -16.52
N ALA A 39 -9.26 -3.60 -15.46
CA ALA A 39 -9.46 -2.18 -15.19
C ALA A 39 -8.18 -1.42 -14.78
N ILE A 40 -7.13 -2.11 -14.32
CA ILE A 40 -5.83 -1.48 -13.96
C ILE A 40 -4.88 -1.40 -15.16
N ARG A 41 -5.36 -1.65 -16.38
CA ARG A 41 -4.51 -1.67 -17.57
C ARG A 41 -3.77 -0.35 -17.75
N GLY A 42 -2.45 -0.45 -17.86
CA GLY A 42 -1.59 0.72 -18.11
C GLY A 42 -1.43 1.65 -16.90
N ALA A 43 -1.79 1.23 -15.69
CA ALA A 43 -1.61 2.04 -14.50
C ALA A 43 -0.12 2.41 -14.28
N ASP A 44 0.16 3.68 -14.02
CA ASP A 44 1.51 4.16 -13.69
C ASP A 44 1.93 3.80 -12.27
N VAL A 45 0.97 3.77 -11.34
CA VAL A 45 1.16 3.41 -9.93
C VAL A 45 0.07 2.42 -9.50
N CYS A 46 0.46 1.39 -8.75
CA CYS A 46 -0.45 0.46 -8.09
C CYS A 46 -0.17 0.44 -6.58
N ILE A 47 -1.13 0.89 -5.77
CA ILE A 47 -1.04 0.81 -4.30
C ILE A 47 -1.84 -0.40 -3.83
N VAL A 48 -1.18 -1.34 -3.14
CA VAL A 48 -1.77 -2.63 -2.76
C VAL A 48 -2.06 -2.67 -1.27
N THR A 49 -3.34 -2.56 -0.93
CA THR A 49 -3.89 -2.70 0.43
C THR A 49 -4.64 -4.02 0.63
N ALA A 50 -4.80 -4.82 -0.43
CA ALA A 50 -5.56 -6.06 -0.43
C ALA A 50 -4.96 -7.09 0.54
N GLY A 51 -5.81 -7.73 1.32
CA GLY A 51 -5.42 -8.74 2.30
C GLY A 51 -6.39 -8.78 3.46
N VAL A 52 -6.08 -9.58 4.46
CA VAL A 52 -6.81 -9.63 5.72
C VAL A 52 -5.97 -9.01 6.83
N ALA A 53 -6.62 -8.28 7.72
CA ALA A 53 -6.03 -7.90 9.00
C ALA A 53 -6.00 -9.11 9.94
N ARG A 54 -5.11 -9.08 10.93
CA ARG A 54 -5.06 -10.11 11.97
C ARG A 54 -6.36 -10.05 12.78
N LYS A 55 -7.08 -11.18 12.85
CA LYS A 55 -8.31 -11.32 13.65
C LYS A 55 -8.00 -12.01 14.99
N PRO A 56 -8.82 -11.82 16.04
CA PRO A 56 -8.75 -12.63 17.25
C PRO A 56 -8.76 -14.13 16.91
N GLY A 57 -7.87 -14.91 17.54
CA GLY A 57 -7.73 -16.35 17.28
C GLY A 57 -6.92 -16.74 16.03
N MET A 58 -6.53 -15.78 15.17
CA MET A 58 -5.71 -16.06 13.98
C MET A 58 -4.24 -16.23 14.34
N SER A 59 -3.62 -17.34 13.91
CA SER A 59 -2.17 -17.54 14.07
C SER A 59 -1.37 -16.65 13.13
N ARG A 60 -0.09 -16.44 13.43
CA ARG A 60 0.81 -15.69 12.54
C ARG A 60 0.96 -16.37 11.18
N ASP A 61 1.05 -17.70 11.16
CA ASP A 61 1.18 -18.50 9.94
C ASP A 61 -0.08 -18.43 9.08
N ASP A 62 -1.28 -18.39 9.68
CA ASP A 62 -2.55 -18.23 8.93
C ASP A 62 -2.59 -16.88 8.21
N LEU A 63 -2.27 -15.79 8.92
CA LEU A 63 -2.21 -14.46 8.34
C LEU A 63 -1.24 -14.40 7.16
N ILE A 64 -0.02 -14.94 7.34
CA ILE A 64 1.00 -14.99 6.29
C ILE A 64 0.50 -15.81 5.11
N GLY A 65 -0.08 -17.00 5.34
CA GLY A 65 -0.56 -17.87 4.28
C GLY A 65 -1.68 -17.24 3.44
N ILE A 66 -2.65 -16.61 4.09
CA ILE A 66 -3.76 -15.91 3.41
C ILE A 66 -3.20 -14.76 2.58
N ASN A 67 -2.44 -13.85 3.20
CA ASN A 67 -1.95 -12.66 2.50
C ASN A 67 -0.91 -13.00 1.42
N THR A 68 -0.13 -14.07 1.59
CA THR A 68 0.73 -14.61 0.52
C THR A 68 -0.10 -14.99 -0.71
N SER A 69 -1.21 -15.69 -0.52
CA SER A 69 -2.10 -16.09 -1.63
C SER A 69 -2.75 -14.87 -2.30
N VAL A 70 -3.12 -13.86 -1.51
CA VAL A 70 -3.62 -12.58 -2.04
C VAL A 70 -2.54 -11.87 -2.87
N MET A 71 -1.31 -11.76 -2.36
CA MET A 71 -0.19 -11.14 -3.09
C MET A 71 0.16 -11.88 -4.37
N GLN A 72 0.03 -13.22 -4.42
CA GLN A 72 0.20 -13.99 -5.65
C GLN A 72 -0.87 -13.65 -6.70
N SER A 73 -2.13 -13.53 -6.28
CA SER A 73 -3.24 -13.12 -7.17
C SER A 73 -3.07 -11.68 -7.68
N VAL A 74 -2.78 -10.74 -6.78
CA VAL A 74 -2.54 -9.33 -7.11
C VAL A 74 -1.32 -9.19 -8.02
N GLY A 75 -0.23 -9.87 -7.71
CA GLY A 75 0.98 -9.88 -8.52
C GLY A 75 0.73 -10.38 -9.94
N ALA A 76 -0.04 -11.46 -10.10
CA ALA A 76 -0.43 -11.97 -11.43
C ALA A 76 -1.30 -10.96 -12.21
N GLY A 77 -2.21 -10.24 -11.53
CA GLY A 77 -3.00 -9.16 -12.11
C GLY A 77 -2.12 -8.01 -12.61
N ILE A 78 -1.23 -7.50 -11.76
CA ILE A 78 -0.27 -6.44 -12.10
C ILE A 78 0.62 -6.87 -13.27
N LYS A 79 1.19 -8.08 -13.23
CA LYS A 79 2.02 -8.63 -14.32
C LYS A 79 1.33 -8.57 -15.67
N LYS A 80 0.04 -8.91 -15.71
CA LYS A 80 -0.74 -9.00 -16.95
C LYS A 80 -1.20 -7.63 -17.47
N TYR A 81 -1.59 -6.72 -16.58
CA TYR A 81 -2.30 -5.50 -16.97
C TYR A 81 -1.49 -4.22 -16.74
N ALA A 82 -0.57 -4.19 -15.78
CA ALA A 82 0.23 -3.03 -15.42
C ALA A 82 1.74 -3.37 -15.24
N PRO A 83 2.40 -3.98 -16.24
CA PRO A 83 3.79 -4.46 -16.10
C PRO A 83 4.84 -3.36 -15.91
N ASN A 84 4.47 -2.09 -16.16
CA ASN A 84 5.36 -0.93 -16.05
C ASN A 84 5.09 -0.09 -14.79
N ALA A 85 4.11 -0.48 -13.96
CA ALA A 85 3.70 0.29 -12.79
C ALA A 85 4.81 0.39 -11.74
N PHE A 86 4.78 1.48 -10.98
CA PHE A 86 5.40 1.54 -9.66
C PHE A 86 4.44 1.00 -8.61
N VAL A 87 4.85 -0.04 -7.91
CA VAL A 87 4.00 -0.77 -6.98
C VAL A 87 4.39 -0.44 -5.55
N ILE A 88 3.41 0.02 -4.77
CA ILE A 88 3.56 0.32 -3.35
C ILE A 88 2.71 -0.69 -2.57
N CYS A 89 3.38 -1.65 -1.92
CA CYS A 89 2.73 -2.63 -1.05
C CYS A 89 2.47 -2.01 0.34
N ILE A 90 1.30 -2.30 0.90
CA ILE A 90 0.90 -1.93 2.29
C ILE A 90 0.48 -3.17 3.08
N THR A 91 0.09 -4.25 2.38
CA THR A 91 -0.39 -5.49 2.99
C THR A 91 0.61 -6.08 3.99
N ASN A 92 0.11 -6.42 5.18
CA ASN A 92 0.93 -6.98 6.24
C ASN A 92 1.06 -8.52 6.17
N PRO A 93 2.15 -9.11 6.68
CA PRO A 93 3.33 -8.45 7.24
C PRO A 93 4.24 -7.89 6.13
N LEU A 94 4.47 -6.58 6.18
CA LEU A 94 4.86 -5.76 5.04
C LEU A 94 6.13 -6.25 4.31
N ASP A 95 7.22 -6.47 5.03
CA ASP A 95 8.52 -6.82 4.42
C ASP A 95 8.51 -8.15 3.67
N ALA A 96 7.66 -9.10 4.09
CA ALA A 96 7.47 -10.35 3.36
C ALA A 96 6.47 -10.20 2.20
N MET A 97 5.38 -9.47 2.40
CA MET A 97 4.33 -9.30 1.38
C MET A 97 4.85 -8.53 0.17
N VAL A 98 5.68 -7.51 0.36
CA VAL A 98 6.31 -6.79 -0.75
C VAL A 98 7.20 -7.72 -1.60
N GLN A 99 7.94 -8.64 -0.95
CA GLN A 99 8.79 -9.60 -1.66
C GLN A 99 7.96 -10.62 -2.43
N VAL A 100 6.90 -11.18 -1.81
CA VAL A 100 5.97 -12.10 -2.49
C VAL A 100 5.31 -11.41 -3.68
N LEU A 101 4.86 -10.17 -3.51
CA LEU A 101 4.21 -9.39 -4.57
C LEU A 101 5.18 -9.10 -5.72
N ARG A 102 6.43 -8.74 -5.41
CA ARG A 102 7.50 -8.56 -6.41
C ARG A 102 7.70 -9.86 -7.18
N ASP A 103 7.92 -10.96 -6.49
CA ASP A 103 8.21 -12.26 -7.12
C ASP A 103 7.03 -12.76 -7.97
N ALA A 104 5.79 -12.59 -7.50
CA ALA A 104 4.58 -12.97 -8.24
C ALA A 104 4.33 -12.09 -9.47
N SER A 105 4.61 -10.78 -9.37
CA SER A 105 4.43 -9.84 -10.47
C SER A 105 5.57 -9.91 -11.50
N GLY A 106 6.77 -10.31 -11.08
CA GLY A 106 7.97 -10.33 -11.91
C GLY A 106 8.49 -8.96 -12.31
N LEU A 107 8.00 -7.88 -11.68
CA LEU A 107 8.47 -6.53 -11.95
C LEU A 107 9.93 -6.34 -11.46
N PRO A 108 10.66 -5.35 -12.02
CA PRO A 108 11.98 -4.98 -11.52
C PRO A 108 11.90 -4.60 -10.03
N HIS A 109 12.90 -5.00 -9.24
CA HIS A 109 12.96 -4.69 -7.80
C HIS A 109 12.78 -3.20 -7.50
N ARG A 110 13.43 -2.33 -8.28
CA ARG A 110 13.31 -0.87 -8.15
C ARG A 110 11.89 -0.32 -8.37
N LYS A 111 10.99 -1.10 -8.98
CA LYS A 111 9.59 -0.71 -9.25
C LYS A 111 8.61 -1.25 -8.21
N VAL A 112 9.05 -1.99 -7.19
CA VAL A 112 8.18 -2.54 -6.15
C VAL A 112 8.77 -2.20 -4.79
N VAL A 113 8.02 -1.49 -3.96
CA VAL A 113 8.43 -1.05 -2.61
C VAL A 113 7.32 -1.30 -1.60
N GLY A 114 7.66 -1.33 -0.31
CA GLY A 114 6.68 -1.41 0.77
C GLY A 114 6.61 -0.10 1.56
N MET A 115 5.41 0.39 1.84
CA MET A 115 5.21 1.56 2.70
C MET A 115 5.20 1.11 4.17
N ALA A 116 6.18 1.58 4.93
CA ALA A 116 6.28 1.40 6.38
C ALA A 116 7.02 2.60 7.01
N GLY A 117 8.28 2.82 6.60
CA GLY A 117 9.12 3.85 7.20
C GLY A 117 8.57 5.28 7.13
N VAL A 118 7.86 5.66 6.06
CA VAL A 118 7.23 6.99 5.96
C VAL A 118 6.17 7.20 7.04
N LEU A 119 5.38 6.15 7.35
CA LEU A 119 4.38 6.18 8.42
C LEU A 119 5.05 6.29 9.79
N ASP A 120 6.10 5.49 10.02
CA ASP A 120 6.81 5.51 11.30
C ASP A 120 7.53 6.85 11.51
N SER A 121 8.14 7.41 10.46
CA SER A 121 8.68 8.77 10.46
C SER A 121 7.60 9.83 10.70
N ALA A 122 6.40 9.68 10.14
CA ALA A 122 5.29 10.63 10.37
C ALA A 122 4.84 10.63 11.84
N ARG A 123 4.69 9.45 12.45
CA ARG A 123 4.37 9.32 13.89
C ARG A 123 5.47 9.93 14.76
N PHE A 124 6.72 9.60 14.46
CA PHE A 124 7.84 10.10 15.25
C PHE A 124 7.95 11.63 15.16
N ARG A 125 7.82 12.21 13.95
CA ARG A 125 7.78 13.66 13.75
C ARG A 125 6.65 14.33 14.52
N HIS A 126 5.46 13.75 14.51
CA HIS A 126 4.34 14.29 15.26
C HIS A 126 4.64 14.35 16.77
N PHE A 127 5.12 13.27 17.37
CA PHE A 127 5.44 13.24 18.79
C PHE A 127 6.61 14.16 19.17
N LEU A 128 7.64 14.25 18.33
CA LEU A 128 8.73 15.21 18.53
C LEU A 128 8.21 16.67 18.43
N ALA A 129 7.34 16.96 17.47
CA ALA A 129 6.73 18.28 17.33
C ALA A 129 5.87 18.65 18.55
N GLU A 130 5.12 17.69 19.12
CA GLU A 130 4.38 17.88 20.38
C GLU A 130 5.31 18.17 21.55
N GLU A 131 6.37 17.37 21.72
CA GLU A 131 7.35 17.54 22.80
C GLU A 131 8.03 18.91 22.75
N PHE A 132 8.49 19.31 21.56
CA PHE A 132 9.20 20.57 21.37
C PHE A 132 8.28 21.78 21.14
N LYS A 133 6.97 21.56 20.95
CA LYS A 133 5.94 22.59 20.67
C LYS A 133 6.27 23.43 19.43
N VAL A 134 6.63 22.76 18.35
CA VAL A 134 7.02 23.37 17.06
C VAL A 134 6.15 22.85 15.93
N SER A 135 6.24 23.47 14.74
CA SER A 135 5.58 22.97 13.54
C SER A 135 6.11 21.59 13.15
N VAL A 136 5.20 20.70 12.73
CA VAL A 136 5.58 19.38 12.16
C VAL A 136 6.38 19.50 10.86
N GLU A 137 6.32 20.66 10.20
CA GLU A 137 7.08 20.94 8.97
C GLU A 137 8.57 21.10 9.23
N ASP A 138 8.94 21.54 10.44
CA ASP A 138 10.34 21.78 10.84
C ASP A 138 10.99 20.56 11.49
N VAL A 139 10.26 19.46 11.66
CA VAL A 139 10.75 18.23 12.27
C VAL A 139 11.10 17.19 11.22
N THR A 140 12.30 16.64 11.30
CA THR A 140 12.74 15.47 10.51
C THR A 140 12.93 14.29 11.45
N ALA A 141 12.39 13.12 11.07
CA ALA A 141 12.64 11.87 11.78
C ALA A 141 13.24 10.83 10.85
N PHE A 142 14.30 10.18 11.31
CA PHE A 142 15.05 9.18 10.56
C PHE A 142 14.79 7.79 11.12
N VAL A 143 14.27 6.89 10.28
CA VAL A 143 13.93 5.51 10.67
C VAL A 143 14.37 4.51 9.61
N LEU A 144 14.80 3.34 10.07
CA LEU A 144 15.31 2.20 9.30
C LEU A 144 14.64 0.90 9.78
N GLY A 145 14.94 -0.22 9.14
CA GLY A 145 14.54 -1.56 9.57
C GLY A 145 13.12 -1.94 9.17
N GLY A 146 12.58 -3.01 9.77
CA GLY A 146 11.18 -3.41 9.59
C GLY A 146 10.20 -2.49 10.32
N HIS A 147 8.91 -2.77 10.16
CA HIS A 147 7.83 -2.02 10.82
C HIS A 147 7.65 -2.40 12.30
N GLY A 148 7.17 -1.46 13.14
CA GLY A 148 6.80 -1.70 14.54
C GLY A 148 7.99 -2.03 15.44
N ASP A 149 7.92 -3.14 16.17
CA ASP A 149 8.98 -3.59 17.11
C ASP A 149 10.35 -3.71 16.46
N THR A 150 10.39 -3.96 15.14
CA THR A 150 11.62 -4.13 14.37
C THR A 150 12.16 -2.83 13.76
N MET A 151 11.52 -1.68 14.04
CA MET A 151 12.00 -0.37 13.59
C MET A 151 13.35 -0.03 14.22
N VAL A 152 14.17 0.74 13.52
CA VAL A 152 15.45 1.27 13.98
C VAL A 152 15.43 2.79 13.83
N PRO A 153 14.98 3.52 14.87
CA PRO A 153 14.99 4.97 14.87
C PRO A 153 16.41 5.50 15.10
N SER A 154 16.82 6.47 14.29
CA SER A 154 18.07 7.20 14.49
C SER A 154 17.76 8.57 15.08
N VAL A 155 17.87 8.66 16.40
CA VAL A 155 17.64 9.92 17.14
C VAL A 155 18.64 10.99 16.70
N ARG A 156 19.89 10.62 16.45
CA ARG A 156 20.95 11.55 16.03
C ARG A 156 20.79 12.11 14.61
N TYR A 157 20.02 11.44 13.73
CA TYR A 157 19.63 11.97 12.43
C TYR A 157 18.21 12.55 12.41
N SER A 158 17.53 12.56 13.55
CA SER A 158 16.27 13.28 13.72
C SER A 158 16.56 14.69 14.22
N THR A 159 15.83 15.70 13.71
CA THR A 159 16.16 17.11 13.93
C THR A 159 14.91 17.98 14.08
N VAL A 160 15.06 19.13 14.74
CA VAL A 160 14.14 20.28 14.63
C VAL A 160 14.91 21.43 13.99
N ALA A 161 14.44 21.95 12.85
CA ALA A 161 15.10 23.00 12.07
C ALA A 161 16.60 22.72 11.80
N GLY A 162 16.96 21.44 11.63
CA GLY A 162 18.34 21.00 11.42
C GLY A 162 19.16 20.75 12.69
N ILE A 163 18.66 21.11 13.88
CA ILE A 163 19.33 20.83 15.16
C ILE A 163 19.04 19.38 15.57
N PRO A 164 20.05 18.52 15.73
CA PRO A 164 19.86 17.13 16.14
C PRO A 164 19.18 16.99 17.50
N VAL A 165 18.31 16.00 17.65
CA VAL A 165 17.64 15.71 18.95
C VAL A 165 18.63 15.55 20.12
N PRO A 166 19.81 14.91 19.99
CA PRO A 166 20.78 14.86 21.07
C PRO A 166 21.28 16.25 21.52
N ASP A 167 21.38 17.21 20.59
CA ASP A 167 21.77 18.57 20.93
C ASP A 167 20.61 19.33 21.58
N LEU A 168 19.36 19.08 21.18
CA LEU A 168 18.16 19.60 21.86
C LEU A 168 18.07 19.11 23.32
N ILE A 169 18.49 17.87 23.60
CA ILE A 169 18.63 17.36 24.98
C ILE A 169 19.70 18.14 25.75
N LYS A 170 20.89 18.36 25.16
CA LYS A 170 21.96 19.16 25.80
C LYS A 170 21.53 20.60 26.05
N MET A 171 20.71 21.16 25.16
CA MET A 171 20.10 22.49 25.28
C MET A 171 18.95 22.53 26.30
N LYS A 172 18.59 21.39 26.90
CA LYS A 172 17.52 21.25 27.90
C LYS A 172 16.12 21.55 27.37
N TRP A 173 15.89 21.41 26.07
CA TRP A 173 14.54 21.51 25.49
C TRP A 173 13.67 20.30 25.84
N THR A 174 14.31 19.16 26.10
CA THR A 174 13.70 17.91 26.53
C THR A 174 14.70 17.08 27.35
N THR A 175 14.33 15.88 27.77
CA THR A 175 15.19 14.92 28.47
C THR A 175 15.40 13.66 27.63
N GLN A 176 16.47 12.91 27.91
CA GLN A 176 16.68 11.60 27.30
C GLN A 176 15.48 10.66 27.54
N ALA A 177 14.93 10.66 28.75
CA ALA A 177 13.79 9.82 29.11
C ALA A 177 12.53 10.14 28.27
N ASN A 178 12.26 11.42 27.99
CA ASN A 178 11.15 11.81 27.12
C ASN A 178 11.37 11.32 25.69
N ILE A 179 12.59 11.47 25.14
CA ILE A 179 12.91 10.98 23.80
C ILE A 179 12.81 9.46 23.70
N ASP A 180 13.26 8.73 24.72
CA ASP A 180 13.14 7.27 24.77
C ASP A 180 11.66 6.83 24.81
N ALA A 181 10.82 7.54 25.57
CA ALA A 181 9.38 7.31 25.61
C ALA A 181 8.71 7.58 24.26
N ILE A 182 9.12 8.64 23.54
CA ILE A 182 8.62 8.95 22.19
C ILE A 182 9.04 7.87 21.19
N VAL A 183 10.29 7.41 21.25
CA VAL A 183 10.79 6.30 20.42
C VAL A 183 9.95 5.05 20.66
N GLN A 184 9.67 4.73 21.92
CA GLN A 184 8.86 3.56 22.28
C GLN A 184 7.40 3.73 21.82
N ARG A 185 6.80 4.91 22.01
CA ARG A 185 5.45 5.21 21.51
C ARG A 185 5.37 5.09 19.99
N THR A 186 6.41 5.50 19.26
CA THR A 186 6.48 5.34 17.80
C THR A 186 6.44 3.86 17.41
N ARG A 187 7.23 2.99 18.06
CA ARG A 187 7.20 1.53 17.83
C ARG A 187 5.81 0.95 18.06
N MET A 188 5.13 1.41 19.12
CA MET A 188 3.81 0.95 19.52
C MET A 188 2.64 1.65 18.81
N GLY A 189 2.90 2.67 17.98
CA GLY A 189 1.87 3.57 17.47
C GLY A 189 0.81 2.89 16.59
N GLY A 190 1.14 1.76 15.96
CA GLY A 190 0.14 0.91 15.30
C GLY A 190 -0.85 0.29 16.28
N GLY A 191 -0.34 -0.27 17.38
CA GLY A 191 -1.14 -0.86 18.45
C GLY A 191 -1.95 0.17 19.23
N GLU A 192 -1.39 1.36 19.46
CA GLU A 192 -2.09 2.49 20.09
C GLU A 192 -3.37 2.84 19.32
N ILE A 193 -3.29 3.01 18.00
CA ILE A 193 -4.46 3.32 17.17
C ILE A 193 -5.47 2.17 17.14
N VAL A 194 -5.01 0.92 17.08
CA VAL A 194 -5.91 -0.25 17.12
C VAL A 194 -6.70 -0.30 18.43
N ALA A 195 -6.05 -0.01 19.56
CA ALA A 195 -6.70 0.03 20.87
C ALA A 195 -7.78 1.12 20.95
N LEU A 196 -7.54 2.28 20.32
CA LEU A 196 -8.50 3.39 20.28
C LEU A 196 -9.67 3.12 19.34
N LEU A 197 -9.41 2.65 18.11
CA LEU A 197 -10.45 2.41 17.11
C LEU A 197 -11.29 1.16 17.39
N LYS A 198 -10.73 0.17 18.09
CA LYS A 198 -11.33 -1.14 18.46
C LYS A 198 -11.67 -2.07 17.29
N THR A 199 -12.20 -1.55 16.19
CA THR A 199 -12.71 -2.32 15.05
C THR A 199 -11.85 -2.19 13.78
N GLY A 200 -10.70 -1.53 13.87
CA GLY A 200 -9.82 -1.30 12.73
C GLY A 200 -8.41 -0.86 13.11
N SER A 201 -7.57 -0.72 12.09
CA SER A 201 -6.21 -0.16 12.21
C SER A 201 -6.18 1.26 11.66
N ALA A 202 -5.05 1.96 11.85
CA ALA A 202 -4.84 3.27 11.25
C ALA A 202 -5.02 3.21 9.72
N PHE A 203 -5.58 4.28 9.14
CA PHE A 203 -5.78 4.37 7.69
C PHE A 203 -5.44 5.76 7.11
N TYR A 204 -5.66 6.86 7.84
CA TYR A 204 -5.29 8.20 7.38
C TYR A 204 -3.77 8.36 7.19
N ALA A 205 -2.97 8.21 8.25
CA ALA A 205 -1.52 8.34 8.16
C ALA A 205 -0.87 7.31 7.20
N PRO A 206 -1.29 6.03 7.18
CA PRO A 206 -0.84 5.08 6.16
C PRO A 206 -1.15 5.51 4.72
N ALA A 207 -2.36 6.01 4.45
CA ALA A 207 -2.74 6.49 3.12
C ALA A 207 -1.89 7.70 2.69
N SER A 208 -1.76 8.72 3.55
CA SER A 208 -0.93 9.90 3.28
C SER A 208 0.53 9.53 3.02
N SER A 209 1.06 8.54 3.75
CA SER A 209 2.42 8.04 3.57
C SER A 209 2.61 7.38 2.20
N ALA A 210 1.68 6.55 1.77
CA ALA A 210 1.73 5.91 0.45
C ALA A 210 1.53 6.91 -0.69
N ILE A 211 0.65 7.90 -0.52
CA ILE A 211 0.44 8.98 -1.50
C ILE A 211 1.70 9.83 -1.65
N GLN A 212 2.43 10.14 -0.58
CA GLN A 212 3.71 10.85 -0.67
C GLN A 212 4.74 10.08 -1.52
N MET A 213 4.81 8.75 -1.37
CA MET A 213 5.67 7.91 -2.20
C MET A 213 5.22 7.90 -3.67
N ALA A 214 3.91 7.76 -3.92
CA ALA A 214 3.33 7.80 -5.26
C ALA A 214 3.57 9.15 -5.95
N GLU A 215 3.39 10.27 -5.23
CA GLU A 215 3.63 11.61 -5.76
C GLU A 215 5.10 11.80 -6.13
N SER A 216 6.04 11.29 -5.32
CA SER A 216 7.47 11.36 -5.64
C SER A 216 7.80 10.64 -6.94
N TYR A 217 7.17 9.50 -7.18
CA TYR A 217 7.30 8.76 -8.43
C TYR A 217 6.67 9.52 -9.61
N LEU A 218 5.40 9.91 -9.49
CA LEU A 218 4.61 10.52 -10.57
C LEU A 218 5.16 11.88 -11.01
N LYS A 219 5.71 12.66 -10.07
CA LYS A 219 6.26 14.00 -10.33
C LYS A 219 7.80 14.04 -10.35
N ASP A 220 8.46 12.89 -10.43
CA ASP A 220 9.92 12.73 -10.38
C ASP A 220 10.62 13.59 -9.30
N LYS A 221 10.04 13.68 -8.10
CA LYS A 221 10.50 14.63 -7.07
C LYS A 221 11.84 14.23 -6.44
N LYS A 222 12.30 12.99 -6.69
CA LYS A 222 13.51 12.40 -6.10
C LYS A 222 13.54 12.53 -4.57
N ARG A 223 12.39 12.38 -3.91
CA ARG A 223 12.31 12.46 -2.46
C ARG A 223 13.15 11.36 -1.82
N VAL A 224 13.83 11.72 -0.74
CA VAL A 224 14.44 10.75 0.18
C VAL A 224 13.36 10.28 1.15
N LEU A 225 12.93 9.02 1.02
CA LEU A 225 11.85 8.44 1.83
C LEU A 225 12.28 7.08 2.40
N PRO A 226 12.07 6.83 3.70
CA PRO A 226 12.27 5.50 4.27
C PRO A 226 11.14 4.56 3.82
N CYS A 227 11.49 3.52 3.07
CA CYS A 227 10.54 2.49 2.62
C CYS A 227 11.21 1.12 2.59
N ALA A 228 10.41 0.05 2.62
CA ALA A 228 10.93 -1.29 2.39
C ALA A 228 11.38 -1.41 0.93
N ALA A 229 12.68 -1.49 0.70
CA ALA A 229 13.30 -1.58 -0.61
C ALA A 229 14.26 -2.76 -0.68
N TYR A 230 14.47 -3.28 -1.88
CA TYR A 230 15.32 -4.45 -2.10
C TYR A 230 16.80 -4.06 -1.97
N LEU A 231 17.52 -4.76 -1.10
CA LEU A 231 18.95 -4.59 -0.91
C LEU A 231 19.75 -5.65 -1.67
N SER A 232 20.78 -5.19 -2.37
CA SER A 232 21.66 -5.97 -3.23
C SER A 232 23.10 -6.06 -2.70
N GLY A 233 23.39 -5.37 -1.61
CA GLY A 233 24.66 -5.33 -0.88
C GLY A 233 24.72 -4.17 0.11
N GLU A 234 23.85 -3.17 -0.05
CA GLU A 234 23.71 -2.02 0.84
C GLU A 234 23.42 -2.47 2.28
N TYR A 235 24.01 -1.76 3.24
CA TYR A 235 23.99 -2.10 4.67
C TYR A 235 24.53 -3.51 4.98
N GLY A 236 25.31 -4.10 4.07
CA GLY A 236 25.78 -5.49 4.18
C GLY A 236 24.66 -6.54 4.01
N VAL A 237 23.50 -6.14 3.47
CA VAL A 237 22.34 -7.01 3.28
C VAL A 237 22.11 -7.26 1.81
N LYS A 238 21.82 -8.53 1.45
CA LYS A 238 21.61 -8.93 0.06
C LYS A 238 20.41 -9.87 -0.05
N GLY A 239 19.56 -9.62 -1.04
CA GLY A 239 18.51 -10.56 -1.45
C GLY A 239 17.18 -10.41 -0.72
N MET A 240 16.92 -9.27 -0.09
CA MET A 240 15.69 -9.07 0.69
C MET A 240 15.25 -7.61 0.73
N TYR A 241 13.97 -7.41 1.05
CA TYR A 241 13.40 -6.10 1.31
C TYR A 241 13.60 -5.71 2.78
N VAL A 242 14.10 -4.50 3.01
CA VAL A 242 14.30 -3.92 4.34
C VAL A 242 13.97 -2.43 4.29
N GLY A 243 13.43 -1.86 5.36
CA GLY A 243 13.21 -0.41 5.45
C GLY A 243 14.52 0.36 5.46
N VAL A 244 14.72 1.15 4.42
CA VAL A 244 15.90 2.01 4.23
C VAL A 244 15.50 3.33 3.58
N PRO A 245 16.25 4.42 3.77
CA PRO A 245 16.02 5.64 3.00
C PRO A 245 16.38 5.41 1.55
N THR A 246 15.45 5.81 0.68
CA THR A 246 15.55 5.64 -0.77
C THR A 246 15.29 6.95 -1.47
N VAL A 247 15.93 7.14 -2.63
CA VAL A 247 15.56 8.20 -3.57
C VAL A 247 14.50 7.63 -4.52
N ILE A 248 13.26 8.11 -4.41
CA ILE A 248 12.16 7.69 -5.28
C ILE A 248 11.92 8.76 -6.36
N GLY A 249 12.16 8.40 -7.62
CA GLY A 249 11.89 9.24 -8.80
C GLY A 249 11.08 8.47 -9.86
N ALA A 250 10.99 8.99 -11.08
CA ALA A 250 10.22 8.38 -12.17
C ALA A 250 10.71 6.97 -12.55
N ARG A 251 11.95 6.60 -12.21
CA ARG A 251 12.50 5.26 -12.44
C ARG A 251 12.20 4.27 -11.31
N GLY A 252 11.46 4.69 -10.28
CA GLY A 252 11.22 3.95 -9.04
C GLY A 252 12.29 4.29 -8.00
N VAL A 253 12.80 3.29 -7.30
CA VAL A 253 13.97 3.44 -6.41
C VAL A 253 15.22 3.66 -7.25
N GLU A 254 15.73 4.90 -7.27
CA GLU A 254 16.92 5.27 -8.04
C GLU A 254 18.22 5.10 -7.24
N ARG A 255 18.12 5.13 -5.90
CA ARG A 255 19.26 5.01 -4.99
C ARG A 255 18.79 4.55 -3.60
N ILE A 256 19.57 3.69 -2.96
CA ILE A 256 19.51 3.46 -1.52
C ILE A 256 20.52 4.41 -0.85
N VAL A 257 20.08 5.17 0.15
CA VAL A 257 20.95 6.09 0.89
C VAL A 257 21.55 5.33 2.06
N GLU A 258 22.81 4.91 1.93
CA GLU A 258 23.51 4.18 2.98
C GLU A 258 24.24 5.17 3.91
N ILE A 259 23.86 5.15 5.19
CA ILE A 259 24.49 5.96 6.23
C ILE A 259 25.42 5.10 7.09
N GLN A 260 26.44 5.73 7.67
CA GLN A 260 27.23 5.06 8.71
C GLN A 260 26.38 4.91 9.97
N LEU A 261 26.11 3.66 10.37
CA LEU A 261 25.45 3.33 11.62
C LEU A 261 26.45 3.27 12.76
N ASP A 262 26.09 3.81 13.93
CA ASP A 262 26.86 3.62 15.16
C ASP A 262 26.70 2.19 15.71
N ALA A 263 27.34 1.88 16.85
CA ALA A 263 27.34 0.53 17.40
C ALA A 263 25.94 0.03 17.77
N ASP A 264 25.12 0.90 18.37
CA ASP A 264 23.78 0.55 18.84
C ASP A 264 22.81 0.44 17.66
N GLU A 265 22.90 1.37 16.71
CA GLU A 265 22.15 1.34 15.45
C GLU A 265 22.49 0.09 14.63
N LYS A 266 23.77 -0.31 14.56
CA LYS A 266 24.19 -1.57 13.91
C LYS A 266 23.57 -2.79 14.58
N ALA A 267 23.57 -2.83 15.92
CA ALA A 267 22.99 -3.93 16.67
C ALA A 267 21.46 -4.02 16.44
N MET A 268 20.76 -2.89 16.52
CA MET A 268 19.32 -2.81 16.24
C MET A 268 18.99 -3.20 14.79
N PHE A 269 19.76 -2.70 13.82
CA PHE A 269 19.58 -3.02 12.40
C PHE A 269 19.82 -4.51 12.12
N LYS A 270 20.86 -5.12 12.71
CA LYS A 270 21.10 -6.55 12.61
C LYS A 270 19.94 -7.38 13.18
N ALA A 271 19.40 -6.99 14.32
CA ALA A 271 18.23 -7.66 14.92
C ALA A 271 16.98 -7.51 14.04
N SER A 272 16.75 -6.31 13.50
CA SER A 272 15.66 -6.03 12.55
C SER A 272 15.74 -6.89 11.30
N VAL A 273 16.91 -6.95 10.65
CA VAL A 273 17.17 -7.79 9.48
C VAL A 273 16.96 -9.27 9.80
N ALA A 274 17.39 -9.74 10.97
CA ALA A 274 17.17 -11.12 11.40
C ALA A 274 15.67 -11.44 11.55
N ALA A 275 14.87 -10.51 12.07
CA ALA A 275 13.43 -10.67 12.19
C ALA A 275 12.75 -10.77 10.80
N VAL A 276 13.13 -9.91 9.85
CA VAL A 276 12.64 -9.99 8.46
C VAL A 276 13.05 -11.31 7.81
N LYS A 277 14.29 -11.75 8.01
CA LYS A 277 14.78 -13.03 7.48
C LYS A 277 13.99 -14.22 8.03
N GLY A 278 13.66 -14.21 9.32
CA GLY A 278 12.78 -15.21 9.94
C GLY A 278 11.38 -15.22 9.32
N LEU A 279 10.80 -14.04 9.09
CA LEU A 279 9.50 -13.90 8.44
C LEU A 279 9.51 -14.44 6.99
N LEU A 280 10.56 -14.15 6.22
CA LEU A 280 10.73 -14.69 4.87
C LEU A 280 10.87 -16.21 4.87
N ALA A 281 11.60 -16.78 5.83
CA ALA A 281 11.75 -18.23 5.96
C ALA A 281 10.39 -18.92 6.22
N VAL A 282 9.57 -18.36 7.11
CA VAL A 282 8.20 -18.86 7.35
C VAL A 282 7.36 -18.77 6.08
N THR A 283 7.40 -17.61 5.40
CA THR A 283 6.66 -17.39 4.15
C THR A 283 7.04 -18.41 3.08
N GLN A 284 8.34 -18.63 2.86
CA GLN A 284 8.84 -19.62 1.91
C GLN A 284 8.44 -21.05 2.28
N ARG A 285 8.48 -21.42 3.57
CA ARG A 285 8.01 -22.72 4.06
C ARG A 285 6.55 -22.93 3.73
N LEU A 286 5.70 -21.95 4.01
CA LEU A 286 4.26 -22.01 3.73
C LEU A 286 3.99 -22.12 2.23
N MET A 287 4.70 -21.35 1.39
CA MET A 287 4.59 -21.46 -0.07
C MET A 287 5.01 -22.83 -0.59
N LYS A 288 6.12 -23.40 -0.10
CA LYS A 288 6.57 -24.76 -0.48
C LYS A 288 5.52 -25.81 -0.10
N LYS A 289 4.94 -25.71 1.10
CA LYS A 289 3.87 -26.60 1.57
C LYS A 289 2.63 -26.50 0.69
N ALA A 290 2.19 -25.29 0.35
CA ALA A 290 1.05 -25.06 -0.53
C ALA A 290 1.29 -25.62 -1.95
N ALA A 291 2.48 -25.41 -2.52
CA ALA A 291 2.84 -25.95 -3.83
C ALA A 291 2.88 -27.49 -3.83
N ALA A 292 3.41 -28.11 -2.78
CA ALA A 292 3.43 -29.57 -2.62
C ALA A 292 2.00 -30.14 -2.50
N ALA A 293 1.11 -29.47 -1.74
CA ALA A 293 -0.29 -29.86 -1.61
C ALA A 293 -1.03 -29.77 -2.96
N ALA A 294 -0.79 -28.71 -3.74
CA ALA A 294 -1.38 -28.55 -5.07
C ALA A 294 -0.95 -29.64 -6.06
N LYS A 295 0.30 -30.12 -5.98
CA LYS A 295 0.80 -31.24 -6.79
C LYS A 295 0.20 -32.60 -6.42
N LYS A 296 -0.22 -32.77 -5.15
CA LYS A 296 -0.83 -34.02 -4.63
C LYS A 296 -2.35 -34.05 -4.79
N ALA A 297 -3.00 -32.93 -5.08
CA ALA A 297 -4.44 -32.89 -5.27
C ALA A 297 -4.83 -33.66 -6.54
N PRO A 298 -5.78 -34.61 -6.48
CA PRO A 298 -6.24 -35.32 -7.67
C PRO A 298 -6.79 -34.30 -8.68
N ALA A 299 -6.44 -34.47 -9.95
CA ALA A 299 -6.95 -33.63 -11.02
C ALA A 299 -8.48 -33.60 -10.94
N LYS A 300 -9.06 -32.44 -10.62
CA LYS A 300 -10.52 -32.28 -10.63
C LYS A 300 -11.00 -32.69 -12.01
N LYS A 301 -11.74 -33.80 -12.10
CA LYS A 301 -12.43 -34.23 -13.33
C LYS A 301 -13.23 -33.01 -13.81
N LYS A 302 -12.95 -32.55 -15.03
CA LYS A 302 -13.78 -31.53 -15.69
C LYS A 302 -15.23 -32.00 -15.59
N ALA A 303 -16.08 -31.21 -14.93
CA ALA A 303 -17.51 -31.46 -14.94
C ALA A 303 -17.96 -31.51 -16.41
N PRO A 304 -18.74 -32.51 -16.83
CA PRO A 304 -19.20 -32.59 -18.20
C PRO A 304 -19.99 -31.31 -18.51
N ALA A 305 -19.66 -30.68 -19.65
CA ALA A 305 -20.35 -29.52 -20.14
C ALA A 305 -21.85 -29.82 -20.20
N LYS A 306 -22.66 -29.10 -19.41
CA LYS A 306 -24.12 -29.14 -19.56
C LYS A 306 -24.42 -28.68 -20.98
N LYS A 307 -24.82 -29.61 -21.86
CA LYS A 307 -25.41 -29.28 -23.16
C LYS A 307 -26.57 -28.32 -22.88
N ALA A 308 -26.48 -27.10 -23.40
CA ALA A 308 -27.59 -26.18 -23.42
C ALA A 308 -28.74 -26.84 -24.21
N ALA A 309 -29.83 -27.18 -23.53
CA ALA A 309 -31.04 -27.62 -24.19
C ALA A 309 -31.58 -26.44 -25.01
N ALA A 310 -31.64 -26.61 -26.32
CA ALA A 310 -32.26 -25.66 -27.24
C ALA A 310 -33.75 -25.51 -26.85
N LYS A 311 -34.13 -24.33 -26.36
CA LYS A 311 -35.54 -23.96 -26.26
C LYS A 311 -36.08 -23.78 -27.69
N LYS A 312 -37.07 -24.60 -28.06
CA LYS A 312 -37.89 -24.42 -29.27
C LYS A 312 -38.51 -23.01 -29.29
N PRO A 313 -38.65 -22.37 -30.47
CA PRO A 313 -39.32 -21.08 -30.57
C PRO A 313 -40.83 -21.27 -30.35
N GLY A 314 -41.34 -20.72 -29.25
CA GLY A 314 -42.76 -20.61 -28.98
C GLY A 314 -43.41 -19.53 -29.87
N ALA A 315 -44.63 -19.84 -30.30
CA ALA A 315 -45.45 -19.13 -31.28
C ALA A 315 -45.47 -17.59 -31.17
N ARG A 316 -45.44 -16.95 -32.35
CA ARG A 316 -45.74 -15.53 -32.58
C ARG A 316 -47.08 -15.15 -31.94
N LYS A 317 -47.07 -14.19 -31.01
CA LYS A 317 -48.23 -13.33 -30.75
C LYS A 317 -48.13 -12.09 -31.65
N ALA A 318 -49.24 -11.77 -32.31
CA ALA A 318 -49.40 -10.68 -33.25
C ALA A 318 -49.05 -9.30 -32.64
N PRO A 319 -48.58 -8.32 -33.44
CA PRO A 319 -48.28 -6.99 -32.94
C PRO A 319 -49.59 -6.22 -32.68
N ALA A 320 -49.67 -5.60 -31.51
CA ALA A 320 -50.68 -4.58 -31.23
C ALA A 320 -50.47 -3.37 -32.14
N LYS A 321 -51.55 -2.88 -32.74
CA LYS A 321 -51.59 -1.69 -33.61
C LYS A 321 -50.95 -0.49 -32.90
N LYS A 322 -49.88 0.07 -33.47
CA LYS A 322 -49.41 1.41 -33.16
C LYS A 322 -50.43 2.42 -33.67
N ALA A 323 -50.94 3.28 -32.78
CA ALA A 323 -51.62 4.51 -33.18
C ALA A 323 -50.60 5.46 -33.84
N ALA A 324 -51.02 6.11 -34.93
CA ALA A 324 -50.23 7.05 -35.69
C ALA A 324 -49.96 8.35 -34.89
N PRO A 325 -48.83 9.03 -35.10
CA PRO A 325 -48.58 10.34 -34.53
C PRO A 325 -49.39 11.40 -35.30
N ALA A 326 -50.11 12.25 -34.57
CA ALA A 326 -50.71 13.46 -35.13
C ALA A 326 -49.61 14.48 -35.46
N ALA A 327 -49.73 15.07 -36.65
CA ALA A 327 -48.80 16.04 -37.22
C ALA A 327 -48.73 17.33 -36.40
N ALA A 328 -47.52 17.86 -36.26
CA ALA A 328 -47.27 19.22 -35.80
C ALA A 328 -47.66 20.23 -36.91
N PRO A 329 -48.34 21.33 -36.58
CA PRO A 329 -48.40 22.49 -37.45
C PRO A 329 -47.22 23.43 -37.18
N ALA A 330 -46.75 24.03 -38.27
CA ALA A 330 -45.62 24.94 -38.37
C ALA A 330 -45.78 26.22 -37.53
N THR A 331 -44.64 26.75 -37.09
CA THR A 331 -44.44 28.10 -36.58
C THR A 331 -44.76 29.17 -37.63
N PRO A 332 -45.29 30.32 -37.20
CA PRO A 332 -44.89 31.60 -37.76
C PRO A 332 -44.03 32.39 -36.76
N ASP A 333 -42.96 32.90 -37.34
CA ASP A 333 -42.11 34.01 -36.93
C ASP A 333 -42.92 35.24 -36.47
N GLU A 334 -42.57 35.86 -35.35
CA GLU A 334 -42.83 37.29 -35.14
C GLU A 334 -41.93 37.90 -34.06
N THR A 335 -40.90 38.60 -34.53
CA THR A 335 -40.32 39.78 -33.89
C THR A 335 -41.39 40.83 -33.55
N LYS A 336 -41.44 41.35 -32.32
CA LYS A 336 -41.45 42.80 -31.97
C LYS A 336 -41.85 43.08 -30.50
N LYS A 337 -41.06 44.00 -29.92
CA LYS A 337 -41.18 44.74 -28.63
C LYS A 337 -40.75 44.03 -27.37
#